data_AF-A0A514YKE3-F1
#
_entry.id   AF-A0A514YKE3-F1
#
_cell.length_a   1.000
_cell.length_b   1.000
_cell.length_c   1.000
_cell.angle_alpha   90.00
_cell.angle_beta   90.00
_cell.angle_gamma   90.00
#
_symmetry.space_group_name_H-M   'P 1'
#
loop_
_entity.id
_entity.type
_entity.pdbx_description
1 polymer ?
#
loop_
_entity_poly.entity_id
_entity_poly.type
_entity_poly.pdbx_seq_one_letter_code
_entity_poly.pdbx_strand_id
1 'polypeptide(L)' 'MSRRGTAEEKTAKSDPIYRNRLVNILVNRILKHGKKSLAYQILYRAMKKIQQKTETNPLSVLRQVIRGVTPDIAVKASV' A
#
# COMPACT_ATOMS: atom_id res chain seq x y z
N MET A 1 16.14 3.00 17.36
CA MET A 1 17.22 3.25 16.39
C MET A 1 18.23 2.14 16.55
N SER A 2 18.66 1.48 15.48
CA SER A 2 19.49 0.27 15.61
C SER A 2 20.97 0.52 15.30
N ARG A 3 21.82 0.00 16.21
CA ARG A 3 23.18 -0.50 15.95
C ARG A 3 23.38 -1.95 16.44
N ARG A 4 22.42 -2.58 17.15
CA ARG A 4 22.49 -3.98 17.64
C ARG A 4 21.13 -4.70 17.82
N GLY A 5 20.00 -4.00 17.78
CA GLY A 5 18.66 -4.61 17.96
C GLY A 5 17.81 -4.58 16.69
N THR A 6 17.14 -5.68 16.36
CA THR A 6 16.08 -5.69 15.35
C THR A 6 14.87 -4.93 15.89
N ALA A 7 14.36 -3.97 15.11
CA ALA A 7 13.14 -3.27 15.46
C ALA A 7 11.94 -4.22 15.31
N GLU A 8 10.99 -4.16 16.24
CA GLU A 8 9.74 -4.91 16.12
C GLU A 8 8.97 -4.50 14.87
N GLU A 9 8.50 -5.49 14.13
CA GLU A 9 7.71 -5.25 12.94
C GLU A 9 6.28 -4.85 13.33
N LYS A 10 5.89 -3.63 12.97
CA LYS A 10 4.53 -3.14 13.24
C LYS A 10 3.55 -3.78 12.27
N THR A 11 2.58 -4.54 12.80
CA THR A 11 1.47 -5.03 12.01
C THR A 11 0.54 -3.88 11.62
N ALA A 12 0.48 -3.58 10.31
CA ALA A 12 -0.48 -2.62 9.79
C ALA A 12 -1.92 -3.16 9.97
N LYS A 13 -2.80 -2.32 10.53
CA LYS A 13 -4.24 -2.61 10.63
C LYS A 13 -4.86 -2.82 9.24
N SER A 14 -6.01 -3.47 9.17
CA SER A 14 -6.78 -3.56 7.93
C SER A 14 -7.48 -2.24 7.61
N ASP A 15 -7.66 -1.97 6.32
CA ASP A 15 -8.48 -0.88 5.82
C ASP A 15 -9.93 -0.98 6.31
N PRO A 16 -10.60 0.13 6.70
CA PRO A 16 -11.95 0.06 7.27
C PRO A 16 -13.04 -0.35 6.26
N ILE A 17 -12.86 -0.10 4.96
CA ILE A 17 -13.87 -0.37 3.93
C ILE A 17 -13.65 -1.76 3.34
N TYR A 18 -12.46 -2.00 2.81
CA TYR A 18 -12.13 -3.26 2.13
C TYR A 18 -11.64 -4.35 3.08
N ARG A 19 -11.44 -4.04 4.37
CA ARG A 19 -10.87 -4.95 5.39
C ARG A 19 -9.56 -5.57 4.93
N ASN A 20 -8.79 -4.81 4.15
CA ASN A 20 -7.60 -5.29 3.47
C ASN A 20 -6.35 -4.56 3.98
N ARG A 21 -5.32 -5.32 4.38
CA ARG A 21 -4.06 -4.76 4.91
C ARG A 21 -3.25 -4.01 3.84
N LEU A 22 -3.24 -4.50 2.61
CA LEU A 22 -2.48 -3.91 1.51
C LEU A 22 -3.02 -2.52 1.15
N VAL A 23 -4.35 -2.33 1.17
CA VAL A 23 -4.98 -1.03 0.96
C VAL A 23 -4.52 -0.05 2.04
N ASN A 24 -4.56 -0.44 3.33
CA ASN A 24 -4.09 0.44 4.42
C ASN A 24 -2.59 0.75 4.32
N ILE A 25 -1.75 -0.20 3.90
CA ILE A 25 -0.32 0.06 3.63
C ILE A 25 -0.17 1.16 2.57
N LEU A 26 -0.93 1.08 1.47
CA LEU A 26 -0.87 2.07 0.40
C LEU A 26 -1.37 3.46 0.86
N VAL A 27 -2.45 3.51 1.64
CA VAL A 27 -2.93 4.76 2.25
C VAL A 27 -1.84 5.41 3.11
N ASN A 28 -1.18 4.63 3.97
CA ASN A 28 -0.12 5.14 4.84
C ASN A 28 1.11 5.59 4.04
N ARG A 29 1.38 5.03 2.85
CA ARG A 29 2.47 5.49 1.96
C ARG A 29 2.12 6.78 1.19
N ILE A 30 0.85 7.00 0.85
CA ILE A 30 0.39 8.23 0.16
C ILE A 30 0.20 9.38 1.16
N LEU A 31 -0.01 9.06 2.43
CA LEU A 31 -0.24 10.03 3.51
C LEU A 31 0.86 11.09 3.58
N LYS A 32 0.45 12.36 3.50
CA LYS A 32 1.32 13.53 3.72
C LYS A 32 0.73 14.42 4.80
N HIS A 33 1.61 15.01 5.61
CA HIS A 33 1.24 15.95 6.68
C HIS A 33 0.17 15.41 7.67
N GLY A 34 0.12 14.09 7.89
CA GLY A 34 -0.87 13.46 8.77
C GLY A 34 -2.32 13.51 8.26
N LYS A 35 -2.58 13.98 7.03
CA LYS A 35 -3.93 14.13 6.46
C LYS A 35 -4.54 12.79 6.02
N LYS A 36 -4.90 11.94 6.99
CA LYS A 36 -5.32 10.55 6.73
C LYS A 36 -6.65 10.45 6.00
N SER A 37 -7.62 11.30 6.35
CA SER A 37 -8.90 11.39 5.64
C SER A 37 -8.70 11.69 4.15
N LEU A 38 -7.83 12.66 3.82
CA LEU A 38 -7.54 13.01 2.44
C LEU A 38 -6.86 11.87 1.68
N ALA A 39 -5.91 11.16 2.31
CA ALA A 39 -5.25 10.00 1.69
C ALA A 39 -6.25 8.89 1.35
N TYR A 40 -7.20 8.59 2.25
CA TYR A 40 -8.29 7.66 1.96
C TYR A 40 -9.15 8.13 0.79
N GLN A 41 -9.56 9.40 0.79
CA GLN A 41 -10.37 9.96 -0.31
C GLN A 41 -9.68 9.82 -1.66
N ILE A 42 -8.38 10.13 -1.74
CA ILE A 42 -7.60 9.99 -2.98
C ILE A 42 -7.60 8.54 -3.43
N LEU A 43 -7.31 7.59 -2.53
CA LEU A 43 -7.19 6.19 -2.90
C LEU A 43 -8.53 5.59 -3.32
N TYR A 44 -9.63 5.86 -2.60
CA TYR A 44 -10.95 5.35 -2.96
C TYR A 44 -11.47 5.93 -4.27
N ARG A 45 -11.20 7.22 -4.54
CA ARG A 45 -11.50 7.82 -5.85
C ARG A 45 -10.70 7.15 -6.96
N ALA A 46 -9.42 6.83 -6.72
CA ALA A 46 -8.60 6.12 -7.70
C ALA A 46 -9.12 4.69 -7.96
N MET A 47 -9.48 3.93 -6.91
CA MET A 47 -10.07 2.60 -7.07
C MET A 47 -11.40 2.61 -7.81
N LYS A 48 -12.26 3.61 -7.55
CA LYS A 48 -13.50 3.81 -8.33
C LYS A 48 -13.21 4.06 -9.81
N LYS A 49 -12.23 4.91 -10.12
CA LYS A 49 -11.82 5.17 -11.51
C LYS A 49 -11.26 3.93 -12.20
N ILE A 50 -10.47 3.11 -11.50
CA ILE A 50 -9.97 1.84 -12.04
C ILE A 50 -11.13 0.91 -12.36
N GLN A 51 -12.05 0.71 -11.40
CA GLN A 51 -13.21 -0.15 -11.59
C GLN A 51 -14.08 0.29 -12.79
N GLN A 52 -14.25 1.61 -12.99
CA GLN A 52 -14.97 2.15 -14.14
C GLN A 52 -14.26 1.92 -15.48
N LYS A 53 -12.93 1.85 -15.50
CA LYS A 53 -12.14 1.69 -16.73
C LYS A 53 -11.92 0.23 -17.11
N THR A 54 -11.74 -0.63 -16.12
CA THR A 54 -11.33 -2.03 -16.35
C THR A 54 -12.45 -3.03 -16.10
N GLU A 55 -13.62 -2.57 -15.62
CA GLU A 55 -14.81 -3.37 -15.29
C GLU A 55 -14.52 -4.60 -14.41
N THR A 56 -13.42 -4.55 -13.68
CA THR A 56 -12.88 -5.65 -12.88
C THR A 56 -12.74 -5.22 -11.43
N ASN A 57 -12.63 -6.21 -10.54
CA ASN A 57 -12.46 -5.93 -9.12
C ASN A 57 -11.13 -5.16 -8.86
N PRO A 58 -11.19 -3.92 -8.34
CA PRO A 58 -10.00 -3.07 -8.15
C PRO A 58 -9.00 -3.67 -7.16
N LEU A 59 -9.44 -4.50 -6.21
CA LEU A 59 -8.52 -5.22 -5.30
C LEU A 59 -7.70 -6.28 -6.04
N SER A 60 -8.26 -6.91 -7.06
CA SER A 60 -7.53 -7.88 -7.88
C SER A 60 -6.47 -7.17 -8.72
N VAL A 61 -6.86 -6.08 -9.37
CA VAL A 61 -5.95 -5.21 -10.13
C VAL A 61 -4.81 -4.72 -9.25
N LEU A 62 -5.11 -4.23 -8.04
CA LEU A 62 -4.09 -3.75 -7.11
C LEU A 62 -3.09 -4.84 -6.72
N ARG A 63 -3.55 -6.07 -6.46
CA ARG A 63 -2.65 -7.20 -6.17
C ARG A 63 -1.77 -7.56 -7.37
N GLN A 64 -2.36 -7.59 -8.57
CA GLN A 64 -1.63 -7.90 -9.80
C GLN A 64 -0.55 -6.85 -10.07
N VAL A 65 -0.88 -5.56 -9.95
CA VAL A 65 0.08 -4.47 -10.14
C VAL A 65 1.21 -4.55 -9.12
N ILE A 66 0.88 -4.76 -7.84
CA ILE A 66 1.91 -4.86 -6.79
C ILE A 66 2.86 -6.03 -7.06
N ARG A 67 2.34 -7.20 -7.45
CA ARG A 67 3.18 -8.33 -7.86
C ARG A 67 4.07 -7.95 -9.05
N GLY A 68 3.51 -7.29 -10.06
CA GLY A 68 4.27 -6.87 -11.26
C GLY A 68 5.36 -5.84 -11.00
N VAL A 69 5.21 -4.96 -10.00
CA VAL A 69 6.23 -3.95 -9.65
C VAL A 69 7.16 -4.39 -8.52
N THR A 70 6.92 -5.56 -7.92
CA THR A 70 7.79 -6.08 -6.86
C THR A 70 9.03 -6.69 -7.53
N PRO A 71 10.25 -6.19 -7.25
CA PRO A 71 11.46 -6.76 -7.83
C PRO A 71 11.76 -8.12 -7.21
N ASP A 72 12.16 -9.09 -8.04
CA ASP A 72 12.56 -10.42 -7.57
C ASP A 72 13.94 -10.38 -6.88
N ILE A 73 14.81 -9.46 -7.32
CA ILE A 73 16.18 -9.32 -6.83
C ILE A 73 16.47 -7.85 -6.54
N ALA A 74 17.11 -7.58 -5.40
CA ALA A 74 17.64 -6.27 -5.06
C ALA A 74 19.13 -6.43 -4.71
N VAL A 75 19.98 -5.62 -5.32
CA VAL A 75 21.42 -5.58 -5.01
C VAL A 75 21.64 -4.62 -3.85
N LYS A 76 22.42 -5.03 -2.85
CA LYS A 76 22.86 -4.19 -1.75
C LYS A 76 24.38 -4.06 -1.81
N ALA A 77 24.88 -2.84 -1.83
CA ALA A 77 26.32 -2.60 -1.77
C ALA A 77 26.87 -3.03 -0.40
N SER A 78 27.94 -3.82 -0.42
CA SER A 78 28.68 -4.23 0.77
C SER A 78 29.83 -3.25 0.98
N VAL A 79 29.57 -2.13 1.67
CA VAL A 79 30.61 -1.24 2.21
C VAL A 79 30.21 -0.84 3.63
#